data_AF-A0A7W1D4G2-F1
#
_entry.id   AF-A0A7W1D4G2-F1
#
_cell.length_a   1.000
_cell.length_b   1.000
_cell.length_c   1.000
_cell.angle_alpha   90.00
_cell.angle_beta   90.00
_cell.angle_gamma   90.00
#
_symmetry.space_group_name_H-M   'P 1'
#
loop_
_entity.id
_entity.type
_entity.pdbx_description
1 polymer ?
#
loop_
_entity_poly.entity_id
_entity_poly.type
_entity_poly.pdbx_seq_one_letter_code
_entity_poly.pdbx_strand_id
1 'polypeptide(L)' 'VFTWSERVAEHRRKQRCRVLLIDETSLRRRHRYVTVVLNAETGEALGVVEHRSAKALRAFLV' A
#
# COMPACT_ATOMS: atom_id res chain seq x y z
N VAL A 1 22.91 2.33 -14.29
CA VAL A 1 22.97 3.20 -13.09
C VAL A 1 21.86 4.21 -13.25
N PHE A 2 20.85 4.20 -12.36
CA PHE A 2 19.77 5.19 -12.43
C PHE A 2 20.31 6.57 -12.07
N THR A 3 19.94 7.56 -12.86
CA THR A 3 20.21 8.96 -12.60
C THR A 3 19.40 9.44 -11.39
N TRP A 4 19.87 10.51 -10.74
CA TRP A 4 19.18 11.10 -9.59
C TRP A 4 17.75 11.56 -9.95
N SER A 5 17.56 12.09 -11.16
CA SER A 5 16.25 12.50 -11.70
C SER A 5 15.28 11.32 -11.86
N GLU A 6 15.75 10.14 -12.29
CA GLU A 6 14.91 8.95 -12.43
C GLU A 6 14.40 8.46 -11.07
N ARG A 7 15.27 8.46 -10.04
CA ARG A 7 14.87 8.11 -8.66
C ARG A 7 13.85 9.10 -8.08
N VAL A 8 14.03 10.39 -8.31
CA VAL A 8 13.09 11.43 -7.85
C VAL A 8 11.75 11.31 -8.57
N ALA A 9 11.74 11.06 -9.88
CA ALA A 9 10.52 10.88 -10.65
C ALA A 9 9.79 9.59 -10.26
N GLU A 10 10.52 8.51 -9.99
CA GLU A 10 9.96 7.28 -9.43
C GLU A 10 9.31 7.57 -8.07
N HIS A 11 10.04 8.14 -7.11
CA HIS A 11 9.51 8.51 -5.80
C HIS A 11 8.26 9.39 -5.89
N ARG A 12 8.24 10.39 -6.78
CA ARG A 12 7.06 11.24 -7.02
C ARG A 12 5.88 10.48 -7.63
N ARG A 13 6.13 9.52 -8.54
CA ARG A 13 5.08 8.64 -9.08
C ARG A 13 4.50 7.73 -7.99
N LYS A 14 5.34 7.21 -7.09
CA LYS A 14 4.91 6.44 -5.92
C LYS A 14 4.01 7.26 -4.99
N GLN A 15 4.37 8.53 -4.77
CA GLN A 15 3.58 9.46 -3.94
C GLN A 15 2.28 9.93 -4.59
N ARG A 16 2.12 9.77 -5.91
CA ARG A 16 0.93 10.21 -6.64
C ARG A 16 -0.01 9.04 -6.91
N CYS A 17 -0.45 8.39 -5.84
CA CYS A 17 -1.43 7.31 -5.91
C CYS A 17 -2.84 7.89 -6.03
N ARG A 18 -3.44 7.85 -7.22
CA ARG A 18 -4.82 8.38 -7.43
C ARG A 18 -5.89 7.39 -7.03
N VAL A 19 -5.59 6.10 -7.15
CA VAL A 19 -6.51 4.99 -6.88
C VAL A 19 -5.81 3.98 -5.97
N LEU A 20 -6.43 3.68 -4.83
CA LEU A 20 -5.96 2.66 -3.90
C LEU A 20 -6.70 1.35 -4.17
N LEU A 21 -5.98 0.23 -4.19
CA LEU A 21 -6.59 -1.10 -4.03
C LEU A 21 -6.44 -1.53 -2.58
N ILE A 22 -7.55 -1.96 -1.99
CA ILE A 22 -7.62 -2.47 -0.63
C ILE A 22 -8.08 -3.91 -0.72
N ASP A 23 -7.27 -4.82 -0.18
CA ASP A 23 -7.62 -6.24 -0.08
C ASP A 23 -7.43 -6.75 1.35
N GLU A 24 -8.25 -7.72 1.75
CA GLU A 24 -8.14 -8.40 3.05
C GLU A 24 -7.77 -9.86 2.84
N THR A 25 -6.59 -10.25 3.33
CA THR A 25 -6.09 -11.62 3.16
C THR A 25 -5.69 -12.26 4.48
N SER A 26 -5.88 -13.57 4.60
CA SER A 26 -5.45 -14.34 5.76
C SER A 26 -3.99 -14.74 5.62
N LEU A 27 -3.11 -14.13 6.41
CA LEU A 27 -1.67 -14.36 6.33
C LEU A 27 -1.24 -15.71 6.95
N ARG A 28 -1.95 -16.20 7.98
CA ARG A 28 -1.63 -17.46 8.68
C ARG A 28 -2.88 -18.13 9.27
N ARG A 29 -2.72 -19.39 9.72
CA ARG A 29 -3.73 -20.15 10.49
C ARG A 29 -4.30 -19.33 11.65
N ARG A 30 -5.57 -19.59 11.99
CA ARG A 30 -6.37 -18.87 13.00
C ARG A 30 -6.76 -17.45 12.59
N HIS A 31 -7.10 -17.22 11.32
CA HIS A 31 -7.75 -15.98 10.89
C HIS A 31 -6.93 -14.71 11.19
N ARG A 32 -5.60 -14.78 11.03
CA ARG A 32 -4.75 -13.59 11.11
C ARG A 32 -4.82 -12.83 9.81
N TYR A 33 -5.84 -11.97 9.72
CA TYR A 33 -6.07 -11.12 8.57
C TYR A 33 -5.14 -9.92 8.58
N VAL A 34 -4.67 -9.58 7.40
CA VAL A 34 -4.00 -8.32 7.11
C VAL A 34 -4.79 -7.59 6.04
N THR A 35 -4.78 -6.26 6.14
CA THR A 35 -5.26 -5.38 5.09
C THR A 35 -4.06 -4.96 4.26
N VAL A 36 -4.08 -5.23 2.96
CA VAL A 36 -3.04 -4.83 2.00
C VAL A 36 -3.52 -3.58 1.26
N VAL A 37 -2.66 -2.56 1.21
CA VAL A 37 -2.90 -1.31 0.50
C VAL A 37 -1.91 -1.18 -0.65
N LEU A 38 -2.42 -1.09 -1.87
CA LEU A 38 -1.63 -0.97 -3.08
C LEU A 38 -1.97 0.31 -3.84
N ASN A 39 -0.98 0.83 -4.58
CA ASN A 39 -1.25 1.77 -5.67
C ASN A 39 -1.84 0.99 -6.85
N ALA A 40 -3.09 1.26 -7.20
CA ALA A 40 -3.79 0.53 -8.27
C ALA A 40 -3.15 0.75 -9.64
N GLU A 41 -2.56 1.93 -9.85
CA GLU A 41 -2.02 2.34 -11.14
C GLU A 41 -0.65 1.70 -11.39
N THR A 42 0.12 1.39 -10.34
CA THR A 42 1.48 0.84 -10.44
C THR A 42 1.63 -0.59 -9.93
N GLY A 43 0.66 -1.09 -9.15
CA GLY A 43 0.74 -2.37 -8.45
C GLY A 43 1.69 -2.36 -7.25
N GLU A 44 2.25 -1.21 -6.87
CA GLU A 44 3.17 -1.12 -5.73
C GLU A 44 2.45 -1.30 -4.40
N ALA A 45 3.03 -2.10 -3.51
CA ALA A 45 2.57 -2.20 -2.13
C ALA A 45 2.96 -0.96 -1.32
N LEU A 46 1.96 -0.22 -0.86
CA LEU A 46 2.14 0.98 -0.06
C LEU A 46 2.14 0.67 1.44
N GLY A 47 1.46 -0.40 1.85
CA GLY A 47 1.44 -0.82 3.25
C GLY A 47 0.69 -2.13 3.46
N VAL A 48 1.03 -2.81 4.55
CA VAL A 48 0.29 -3.95 5.07
C VAL A 48 0.01 -3.66 6.53
N VAL A 49 -1.26 -3.69 6.91
CA VAL A 49 -1.68 -3.39 8.28
C VAL A 49 -2.27 -4.64 8.91
N GLU A 50 -1.89 -4.90 10.15
CA GLU A 50 -2.50 -5.97 10.92
C GLU A 50 -3.97 -5.63 11.20
N HIS A 51 -4.83 -6.67 11.11
CA HIS A 51 -6.27 -6.63 11.36
C HIS A 51 -7.14 -6.10 10.20
N ARG A 52 -8.39 -6.56 10.20
CA ARG A 52 -9.47 -6.26 9.24
C ARG A 52 -10.34 -5.06 9.63
N SER A 53 -9.74 -4.01 10.20
CA SER A 53 -10.52 -2.91 10.81
C SER A 53 -10.38 -1.60 10.04
N ALA A 54 -11.48 -0.88 9.85
CA ALA A 54 -11.47 0.47 9.28
C ALA A 54 -10.56 1.44 10.05
N LYS A 55 -10.28 1.16 11.34
CA LYS A 55 -9.33 1.93 12.16
C LYS A 55 -7.90 1.82 11.63
N ALA A 56 -7.49 0.64 11.16
CA ALA A 56 -6.18 0.40 10.56
C ALA A 56 -6.03 1.21 9.26
N LEU A 57 -7.05 1.20 8.40
CA LEU A 57 -7.05 1.96 7.14
C LEU A 57 -7.03 3.48 7.37
N ARG A 58 -7.70 3.97 8.42
CA ARG A 58 -7.69 5.41 8.75
C ARG A 58 -6.28 5.94 8.98
N ALA A 59 -5.38 5.18 9.59
CA ALA A 59 -4.00 5.62 9.81
C ALA A 59 -3.20 5.80 8.52
N PHE A 60 -3.64 5.20 7.41
CA PHE A 60 -3.01 5.33 6.09
C PHE A 60 -3.53 6.57 5.30
N LEU A 61 -4.71 7.09 5.66
CA LEU A 61 -5.39 8.18 4.93
C LEU A 61 -5.19 9.57 5.57
N VAL A 62 -4.33 9.69 6.58
CA VAL A 62 -3.98 10.96 7.27
C VAL A 62 -2.66 11.47 6.74
#